data_AF-A0A442LG82-F1
#
_entry.id   AF-A0A442LG82-F1
#
_cell.length_a   1.000
_cell.length_b   1.000
_cell.length_c   1.000
_cell.angle_alpha   90.00
_cell.angle_beta   90.00
_cell.angle_gamma   90.00
#
_symmetry.space_group_name_H-M   'P 1'
#
loop_
_entity.id
_entity.type
_entity.pdbx_description
1 polymer ?
#
loop_
_entity_poly.entity_id
_entity_poly.type
_entity_poly.pdbx_seq_one_letter_code
_entity_poly.pdbx_strand_id
1 'polypeptide(L)'
;MTPVFGNLLIRVNASFLILASAGGLITDIAGSFFGRGAEAALLANAPGTGIGFIEAHGLALIIGLTMWRSAYSLNWHAVLAAVHALLGTANLLFWQFFIAADVLIVGYATTAAHWLFVVAHLAVLAGTARPVASSY
;
A
#
# COMPACT_ATOMS: atom_id res chain seq x y z
N MET A 1 19.46 -9.15 -9.47
CA MET A 1 19.49 -8.63 -8.08
C MET A 1 19.67 -9.80 -7.12
N THR A 2 20.30 -9.62 -5.95
CA THR A 2 20.56 -10.73 -5.01
C THR A 2 19.30 -11.08 -4.18
N PRO A 3 19.13 -12.34 -3.74
CA PRO A 3 18.01 -12.73 -2.88
C PRO A 3 17.93 -11.95 -1.56
N VAL A 4 19.09 -11.53 -1.02
CA VAL A 4 19.18 -10.71 0.20
C VAL A 4 18.49 -9.36 0.00
N PHE A 5 18.75 -8.69 -1.13
CA PHE A 5 18.11 -7.41 -1.47
C PHE A 5 16.60 -7.57 -1.70
N GLY A 6 16.18 -8.61 -2.43
CA GLY A 6 14.77 -8.89 -2.66
C GLY A 6 14.00 -9.13 -1.37
N ASN A 7 14.55 -9.93 -0.45
CA ASN A 7 13.95 -10.16 0.86
C ASN A 7 13.90 -8.88 1.71
N LEU A 8 14.95 -8.05 1.70
CA LEU A 8 14.95 -6.77 2.41
C LEU A 8 13.82 -5.84 1.90
N LEU A 9 13.64 -5.76 0.57
CA LEU A 9 12.56 -4.98 -0.03
C LEU A 9 11.18 -5.46 0.45
N ILE A 10 10.95 -6.77 0.52
CA ILE A 10 9.71 -7.34 1.07
C ILE A 10 9.50 -6.91 2.54
N ARG A 11 10.55 -6.90 3.37
CA ARG A 11 10.42 -6.45 4.78
C ARG A 11 10.09 -4.97 4.89
N VAL A 12 10.77 -4.12 4.12
CA VAL A 12 10.51 -2.67 4.11
C VAL A 12 9.09 -2.38 3.61
N ASN A 13 8.66 -3.04 2.53
CA ASN A 13 7.29 -2.98 2.05
C ASN A 13 6.29 -3.41 3.14
N ALA A 14 6.54 -4.55 3.79
CA ALA A 14 5.65 -5.07 4.81
C ALA A 14 5.53 -4.09 5.99
N SER A 15 6.64 -3.52 6.47
CA SER A 15 6.61 -2.45 7.49
C SER A 15 5.79 -1.26 7.06
N PHE A 16 5.98 -0.77 5.83
CA PHE A 16 5.21 0.34 5.30
C PHE A 16 3.71 0.03 5.29
N LEU A 17 3.31 -1.12 4.75
CA LEU A 17 1.90 -1.53 4.72
C LEU A 17 1.33 -1.59 6.14
N ILE A 18 2.02 -2.25 7.08
CA ILE A 18 1.55 -2.37 8.48
C ILE A 18 1.37 -1.00 9.12
N LEU A 19 2.37 -0.11 9.03
CA LEU A 19 2.32 1.18 9.71
C LEU A 19 1.27 2.11 9.10
N ALA A 20 1.25 2.23 7.78
CA ALA A 20 0.31 3.09 7.07
C ALA A 20 -1.14 2.61 7.26
N SER A 21 -1.38 1.31 7.14
CA SER A 21 -2.73 0.77 7.23
C SER A 21 -3.22 0.62 8.66
N ALA A 22 -2.36 0.38 9.66
CA ALA A 22 -2.78 0.45 11.05
C ALA A 22 -3.18 1.88 11.44
N GLY A 23 -2.41 2.89 11.00
CA GLY A 23 -2.76 4.29 11.17
C GLY A 23 -4.09 4.64 10.51
N GLY A 24 -4.25 4.28 9.22
CA GLY A 24 -5.49 4.48 8.48
C GLY A 24 -6.68 3.76 9.10
N LEU A 25 -6.54 2.49 9.48
CA LEU A 25 -7.65 1.74 10.09
C LEU A 25 -8.10 2.34 11.43
N ILE A 26 -7.17 2.90 12.22
CA ILE A 26 -7.52 3.63 13.44
C ILE A 26 -8.34 4.88 13.10
N THR A 27 -7.98 5.62 12.05
CA THR A 27 -8.77 6.78 11.60
C THR A 27 -10.13 6.35 11.08
N ASP A 28 -10.20 5.25 10.33
CA ASP A 28 -11.45 4.74 9.77
C ASP A 28 -12.44 4.35 10.86
N ILE A 29 -11.96 3.64 11.89
CA ILE A 29 -12.78 3.25 13.04
C ILE A 29 -13.21 4.49 13.83
N ALA A 30 -12.30 5.42 14.08
CA ALA A 30 -12.60 6.66 14.80
C ALA A 30 -13.64 7.52 14.06
N GLY A 31 -13.54 7.63 12.74
CA GLY A 31 -14.48 8.35 11.90
C GLY A 31 -15.83 7.65 11.82
N SER A 32 -15.83 6.36 11.48
CA SER A 32 -17.04 5.58 11.18
C SER A 32 -17.92 5.30 12.40
N PHE A 33 -17.31 5.02 13.56
CA PHE A 33 -18.08 4.60 14.74
C PHE A 33 -18.19 5.68 15.81
N PHE A 34 -17.26 6.64 15.84
CA PHE A 34 -17.20 7.65 16.90
C PHE A 34 -17.35 9.09 16.38
N GLY A 35 -17.44 9.30 15.06
CA GLY A 35 -17.58 10.62 14.46
C GLY A 35 -16.39 11.53 14.74
N ARG A 36 -15.17 10.97 14.83
CA ARG A 36 -13.94 11.72 15.18
C ARG A 36 -12.97 11.80 14.01
N GLY A 37 -12.17 12.87 14.01
CA GLY A 37 -11.09 13.07 13.05
C GLY A 37 -11.57 13.58 11.69
N ALA A 38 -10.61 13.78 10.78
CA ALA A 38 -10.86 14.35 9.46
C ALA A 38 -11.85 13.53 8.61
N GLU A 39 -11.83 12.21 8.78
CA GLU A 39 -12.69 11.29 8.05
C GLU A 39 -14.17 11.40 8.44
N ALA A 40 -14.48 11.83 9.67
CA ALA A 40 -15.86 12.04 10.09
C ALA A 40 -16.58 13.07 9.22
N ALA A 41 -15.87 14.08 8.70
CA ALA A 41 -16.43 15.06 7.78
C ALA A 41 -16.82 14.45 6.42
N LEU A 42 -16.04 13.47 5.94
CA LEU A 42 -16.37 12.70 4.73
C LEU A 42 -17.60 11.82 4.97
N LEU A 43 -17.59 11.08 6.08
CA LEU A 43 -18.61 10.09 6.42
C LEU A 43 -19.96 10.72 6.78
N ALA A 44 -19.98 11.97 7.26
CA ALA A 44 -21.23 12.71 7.49
C ALA A 44 -22.06 12.87 6.21
N ASN A 45 -21.40 12.99 5.05
CA ASN A 45 -22.06 13.16 3.76
C ASN A 45 -22.16 11.86 2.95
N ALA A 46 -21.31 10.88 3.24
CA ALA A 46 -21.26 9.62 2.53
C ALA A 46 -20.95 8.43 3.47
N PRO A 47 -21.83 8.09 4.43
CA PRO A 47 -21.51 7.12 5.48
C PRO A 47 -21.16 5.72 4.95
N GLY A 48 -21.69 5.34 3.77
CA GLY A 48 -21.37 4.08 3.12
C GLY A 48 -19.90 3.93 2.68
N THR A 49 -19.15 5.03 2.54
CA THR A 49 -17.73 4.95 2.14
C THR A 49 -16.84 4.38 3.25
N GLY A 50 -17.29 4.40 4.51
CA GLY A 50 -16.56 3.83 5.65
C GLY A 50 -16.27 2.34 5.50
N ILE A 51 -17.16 1.59 4.82
CA ILE A 51 -16.90 0.18 4.48
C ILE A 51 -15.65 0.09 3.60
N GLY A 52 -15.58 0.89 2.55
CA GLY A 52 -14.45 0.90 1.62
C GLY A 52 -13.13 1.29 2.27
N PHE A 53 -13.15 2.28 3.18
CA PHE A 53 -11.94 2.67 3.93
C PHE A 53 -11.45 1.55 4.85
N ILE A 54 -12.35 1.01 5.69
CA ILE A 54 -12.04 -0.09 6.62
C ILE A 54 -11.53 -1.32 5.87
N GLU A 55 -12.16 -1.70 4.76
CA GLU A 55 -11.73 -2.84 3.95
C GLU A 55 -10.37 -2.60 3.30
N ALA A 56 -10.13 -1.39 2.75
CA ALA A 56 -8.86 -1.05 2.11
C ALA A 56 -7.69 -1.10 3.11
N HIS A 57 -7.80 -0.40 4.25
CA HIS A 57 -6.75 -0.41 5.27
C HIS A 57 -6.66 -1.77 5.97
N GLY A 58 -7.79 -2.41 6.27
CA GLY A 58 -7.82 -3.75 6.87
C GLY A 58 -7.11 -4.80 6.02
N LEU A 59 -7.41 -4.86 4.71
CA LEU A 59 -6.73 -5.77 3.79
C LEU A 59 -5.25 -5.43 3.63
N ALA A 60 -4.89 -4.15 3.55
CA ALA A 60 -3.49 -3.72 3.51
C ALA A 60 -2.72 -4.17 4.76
N LEU A 61 -3.33 -4.10 5.95
CA LEU A 61 -2.74 -4.60 7.20
C LEU A 61 -2.53 -6.11 7.16
N ILE A 62 -3.54 -6.87 6.73
CA ILE A 62 -3.44 -8.32 6.59
C ILE A 62 -2.33 -8.71 5.61
N ILE A 63 -2.24 -8.04 4.47
CA ILE A 63 -1.18 -8.27 3.48
C ILE A 63 0.18 -7.93 4.09
N GLY A 64 0.32 -6.78 4.75
CA GLY A 64 1.56 -6.38 5.42
C GLY A 64 2.04 -7.41 6.45
N LEU A 65 1.15 -7.89 7.32
CA LEU A 65 1.46 -8.93 8.31
C LEU A 65 1.81 -10.28 7.68
N THR A 66 1.09 -10.66 6.62
CA THR A 66 1.39 -11.88 5.85
C THR A 66 2.79 -11.80 5.25
N MET A 67 3.12 -10.68 4.61
CA MET A 67 4.43 -10.46 3.99
C MET A 67 5.54 -10.41 5.03
N TRP A 68 5.28 -9.81 6.20
CA TRP A 68 6.22 -9.78 7.33
C TRP A 68 6.60 -11.17 7.85
N ARG A 69 5.77 -12.19 7.65
CA ARG A 69 6.04 -13.57 8.07
C ARG A 69 6.41 -14.50 6.91
N SER A 70 6.21 -14.07 5.67
CA SER A 70 6.47 -14.88 4.48
C SER A 70 7.95 -15.23 4.31
N ALA A 71 8.22 -16.43 3.77
CA ALA A 71 9.51 -16.77 3.21
C ALA A 71 9.71 -16.06 1.87
N TYR A 72 10.97 -15.77 1.52
CA TYR A 72 11.29 -15.09 0.27
C TYR A 72 10.81 -15.91 -0.95
N SER A 73 10.14 -15.23 -1.88
CA SER A 73 9.74 -15.78 -3.18
C SER A 73 9.59 -14.65 -4.20
N LEU A 74 9.97 -14.90 -5.45
CA LEU A 74 9.80 -13.94 -6.55
C LEU A 74 8.32 -13.63 -6.82
N ASN A 75 7.43 -14.59 -6.60
CA ASN A 75 5.98 -14.39 -6.77
C ASN A 75 5.45 -13.29 -5.86
N TRP A 76 6.05 -13.10 -4.67
CA TRP A 76 5.66 -12.03 -3.77
C TRP A 76 5.98 -10.64 -4.33
N HIS A 77 7.02 -10.49 -5.15
CA HIS A 77 7.27 -9.22 -5.82
C HIS A 77 6.18 -8.88 -6.83
N ALA A 78 5.66 -9.86 -7.58
CA ALA A 78 4.54 -9.63 -8.51
C ALA A 78 3.25 -9.25 -7.76
N VAL A 79 2.93 -9.97 -6.69
CA VAL A 79 1.78 -9.67 -5.83
C VAL A 79 1.89 -8.28 -5.22
N LEU A 80 3.04 -7.94 -4.63
CA LEU A 80 3.26 -6.63 -4.00
C LEU A 80 3.24 -5.48 -5.02
N ALA A 81 3.77 -5.68 -6.23
CA ALA A 81 3.63 -4.71 -7.31
C ALA A 81 2.15 -4.46 -7.65
N ALA A 82 1.34 -5.52 -7.77
CA ALA A 82 -0.09 -5.40 -8.06
C ALA A 82 -0.86 -4.71 -6.91
N VAL A 83 -0.57 -5.07 -5.65
CA VAL A 83 -1.15 -4.42 -4.47
C VAL A 83 -0.85 -2.93 -4.48
N HIS A 84 0.42 -2.55 -4.67
CA HIS A 84 0.79 -1.13 -4.68
C HIS A 84 0.27 -0.37 -5.89
N ALA A 85 0.17 -0.99 -7.06
CA ALA A 85 -0.44 -0.38 -8.22
C ALA A 85 -1.93 -0.12 -7.99
N LEU A 86 -2.65 -1.08 -7.39
CA LEU A 86 -4.06 -0.92 -7.02
C LEU A 86 -4.23 0.22 -6.02
N LEU A 87 -3.51 0.20 -4.91
CA LEU A 87 -3.63 1.23 -3.85
C LEU A 87 -3.21 2.62 -4.34
N GLY A 88 -2.08 2.72 -5.05
CA GLY A 88 -1.60 3.98 -5.62
C GLY A 88 -2.54 4.55 -6.69
N THR A 89 -3.17 3.69 -7.50
CA THR A 89 -4.18 4.12 -8.47
C THR A 89 -5.45 4.55 -7.77
N ALA A 90 -5.90 3.83 -6.73
CA ALA A 90 -7.05 4.22 -5.92
C ALA A 90 -6.84 5.61 -5.31
N ASN A 91 -5.65 5.91 -4.77
CA ASN A 91 -5.34 7.25 -4.28
C ASN A 91 -5.53 8.33 -5.34
N LEU A 92 -5.10 8.09 -6.58
CA LEU A 92 -5.25 9.04 -7.69
C LEU A 92 -6.71 9.20 -8.13
N LEU A 93 -7.45 8.10 -8.26
CA LEU A 93 -8.86 8.12 -8.69
C LEU A 93 -9.78 8.75 -7.63
N PHE A 94 -9.47 8.53 -6.35
CA PHE A 94 -10.24 9.02 -5.22
C PHE A 94 -9.58 10.22 -4.52
N TRP A 95 -8.75 10.98 -5.26
CA TRP A 95 -7.94 12.09 -4.72
C TRP A 95 -8.75 13.13 -3.95
N GLN A 96 -10.02 13.33 -4.32
CA GLN A 96 -10.94 14.25 -3.65
C GLN A 96 -11.13 13.93 -2.16
N PHE A 97 -10.97 12.68 -1.72
CA PHE A 97 -11.03 12.35 -0.30
C PHE A 97 -9.88 12.99 0.48
N PHE A 98 -8.66 13.06 -0.07
CA PHE A 98 -7.55 13.74 0.59
C PHE A 98 -7.75 15.26 0.68
N ILE A 99 -8.41 15.87 -0.32
CA ILE A 99 -8.76 17.29 -0.29
C ILE A 99 -9.83 17.53 0.77
N ALA A 100 -10.93 16.77 0.73
CA ALA A 100 -12.08 17.00 1.59
C ALA A 100 -11.81 16.65 3.07
N ALA A 101 -10.86 15.76 3.36
CA ALA A 101 -10.36 15.51 4.71
C ALA A 101 -9.15 16.40 5.10
N ASP A 102 -8.70 17.32 4.24
CA ASP A 102 -7.55 18.22 4.49
C ASP A 102 -6.26 17.47 4.90
N VAL A 103 -5.97 16.36 4.23
CA VAL A 103 -4.82 15.48 4.50
C VAL A 103 -3.93 15.30 3.26
N LEU A 104 -3.80 16.35 2.46
CA LEU A 104 -3.03 16.33 1.20
C LEU A 104 -1.59 15.86 1.38
N ILE A 105 -0.92 16.21 2.48
CA ILE A 105 0.44 15.74 2.76
C ILE A 105 0.49 14.22 2.86
N VAL A 106 -0.49 13.61 3.53
CA VAL A 106 -0.62 12.15 3.63
C VAL A 106 -0.91 11.56 2.25
N GLY A 107 -1.81 12.19 1.47
CA GLY A 107 -2.11 11.80 0.10
C GLY A 107 -0.87 11.78 -0.80
N TYR A 108 -0.05 12.82 -0.79
CA TYR A 108 1.20 12.88 -1.57
C TYR A 108 2.19 11.80 -1.14
N ALA A 109 2.45 11.70 0.17
CA ALA A 109 3.44 10.77 0.71
C ALA A 109 3.08 9.31 0.43
N THR A 110 1.83 8.91 0.68
CA THR A 110 1.37 7.53 0.49
C THR A 110 1.31 7.15 -1.00
N THR A 111 0.82 8.05 -1.85
CA THR A 111 0.77 7.83 -3.30
C THR A 111 2.15 7.67 -3.90
N ALA A 112 3.09 8.56 -3.54
CA ALA A 112 4.48 8.45 -3.96
C ALA A 112 5.11 7.13 -3.48
N ALA A 113 4.91 6.76 -2.22
CA ALA A 113 5.41 5.50 -1.66
C ALA A 113 4.88 4.29 -2.44
N HIS A 114 3.58 4.24 -2.74
CA HIS A 114 3.00 3.15 -3.53
C HIS A 114 3.68 3.01 -4.90
N TRP A 115 3.81 4.09 -5.66
CA TRP A 115 4.43 4.03 -6.98
C TRP A 115 5.94 3.73 -6.93
N LEU A 116 6.64 4.17 -5.90
CA LEU A 116 8.04 3.76 -5.66
C LEU A 116 8.15 2.26 -5.40
N PHE A 117 7.25 1.68 -4.59
CA PHE A 117 7.23 0.23 -4.38
C PHE A 117 6.87 -0.54 -5.66
N VAL A 118 5.91 -0.06 -6.48
CA VAL A 118 5.62 -0.66 -7.80
C VAL A 118 6.90 -0.75 -8.62
N VAL A 119 7.61 0.36 -8.79
CA VAL A 119 8.85 0.41 -9.57
C VAL A 119 9.91 -0.52 -8.97
N ALA A 120 10.10 -0.51 -7.66
CA ALA A 120 11.08 -1.35 -6.99
C ALA A 120 10.81 -2.85 -7.17
N HIS A 121 9.55 -3.28 -7.03
CA HIS A 121 9.17 -4.68 -7.23
C HIS A 121 9.29 -5.13 -8.68
N LEU A 122 8.89 -4.28 -9.64
CA LEU A 122 9.07 -4.56 -11.07
C LEU A 122 10.55 -4.61 -11.45
N ALA A 123 11.39 -3.76 -10.86
CA ALA A 123 12.84 -3.78 -11.10
C ALA A 123 13.49 -5.08 -10.62
N VAL A 124 13.04 -5.64 -9.47
CA VAL A 124 13.48 -6.96 -9.02
C VAL A 124 13.11 -8.04 -10.04
N LEU A 125 11.85 -8.07 -10.49
CA LEU A 125 11.37 -9.06 -11.47
C LEU A 125 12.13 -8.95 -12.80
N ALA A 126 12.26 -7.75 -13.36
CA ALA A 126 13.00 -7.51 -14.60
C ALA A 126 14.49 -7.87 -14.47
N GLY A 127 15.09 -7.59 -13.31
CA GLY A 127 16.48 -7.93 -13.00
C GLY A 127 16.74 -9.43 -12.84
N THR A 128 15.69 -10.25 -12.71
CA THR A 128 15.78 -11.73 -12.72
C THR A 128 15.45 -12.35 -14.08
N ALA A 129 14.70 -11.64 -14.94
CA ALA A 129 14.32 -12.11 -16.27
C ALA A 129 15.40 -11.90 -17.35
N ARG A 130 16.46 -11.14 -17.08
CA ARG A 130 17.57 -10.97 -18.04
C ARG A 130 18.30 -12.31 -18.23
N PRO A 131 18.29 -12.89 -19.45
CA PRO A 131 19.13 -14.04 -19.74
C PRO A 131 20.59 -13.65 -19.52
N VAL A 132 21.37 -14.53 -18.90
CA VAL A 132 22.84 -14.45 -19.02
C VAL A 132 23.11 -14.57 -20.52
N ALA A 133 23.56 -13.50 -21.16
CA ALA A 133 24.01 -13.57 -22.54
C ALA A 133 25.06 -14.69 -22.58
N SER A 134 24.75 -15.79 -23.27
CA SER A 134 25.70 -16.88 -23.41
C SER A 134 26.87 -16.36 -24.23
N SER A 135 27.98 -16.11 -23.55
CA SER A 135 29.28 -15.93 -24.19
C SER A 135 29.61 -17.25 -24.89
N TYR A 136 29.38 -17.31 -26.20
CA TYR A 136 29.99 -18.31 -27.09
C TYR A 136 31.28 -17.74 -27.67
#